data_AF-A0A7M3MJN2-F1
#
_entry.id   AF-A0A7M3MJN2-F1
#
_cell.length_a   1.000
_cell.length_b   1.000
_cell.length_c   1.000
_cell.angle_alpha   90.00
_cell.angle_beta   90.00
_cell.angle_gamma   90.00
#
_symmetry.space_group_name_H-M   'P 1'
#
loop_
_entity.id
_entity.type
_entity.pdbx_description
1 polymer ?
#
loop_
_entity_poly.entity_id
_entity_poly.type
_entity_poly.pdbx_seq_one_letter_code
_entity_poly.pdbx_strand_id
1 'polypeptide(L)'
;MDQVLSTILGQTPAPNTQAAGSEQQPAALRTTRTRQSIGDNAAGNAGHEQPSGAARPLPSSGSNTTAVSAVAVEAGLNPRDVRELSAAELAKLTELQQRDQEVRSHEQAHIAAGGGLVVGGARYTHTQGPDGQQYAVSGEVSIDTAKVQGDPQATVEKAQAIRRAALAPAQPSGQDQAVAARAQAMETEARMELVQQRRTNGLAAYGAAEPPADRNPASAVDTAV
;
A
#
# COMPACT_ATOMS: atom_id res chain seq x y z
N MET A 1 -46.54 -8.80 -42.15
CA MET A 1 -46.01 -7.57 -41.51
C MET A 1 -44.55 -7.49 -41.87
N ASP A 2 -44.24 -6.42 -42.59
CA ASP A 2 -43.04 -6.14 -43.37
C ASP A 2 -41.69 -6.17 -42.63
N GLN A 3 -40.67 -6.50 -43.41
CA GLN A 3 -39.25 -6.21 -43.17
C GLN A 3 -38.97 -4.71 -43.28
N VAL A 4 -38.14 -4.14 -42.41
CA VAL A 4 -37.19 -3.06 -42.79
C VAL A 4 -35.96 -3.05 -41.87
N LEU A 5 -34.80 -3.09 -42.51
CA LEU A 5 -33.47 -2.82 -41.97
C LEU A 5 -33.24 -1.31 -41.75
N SER A 6 -32.44 -0.94 -40.76
CA SER A 6 -31.55 0.26 -40.68
C SER A 6 -30.75 0.15 -39.37
N THR A 7 -29.49 -0.29 -39.31
CA THR A 7 -28.26 0.42 -39.70
C THR A 7 -28.33 1.93 -39.47
N ILE A 8 -27.55 2.46 -38.50
CA ILE A 8 -26.69 3.65 -38.67
C ILE A 8 -25.90 3.99 -37.38
N LEU A 9 -24.57 3.88 -37.55
CA LEU A 9 -23.43 4.62 -37.01
C LEU A 9 -23.24 4.86 -35.49
N GLY A 10 -22.13 4.32 -35.01
CA GLY A 10 -21.40 4.83 -33.86
C GLY A 10 -20.74 6.18 -34.14
N GLN A 11 -20.57 6.96 -33.08
CA GLN A 11 -19.81 8.20 -33.09
C GLN A 11 -19.09 8.38 -31.74
N THR A 12 -17.78 8.14 -31.75
CA THR A 12 -16.83 8.69 -30.77
C THR A 12 -16.03 9.79 -31.46
N PRO A 13 -15.79 10.93 -30.80
CA PRO A 13 -14.59 11.71 -31.06
C PRO A 13 -13.73 11.95 -29.80
N ALA A 14 -12.52 11.40 -29.88
CA ALA A 14 -11.18 11.85 -29.47
C ALA A 14 -10.90 12.65 -28.16
N PRO A 15 -9.73 12.40 -27.52
CA PRO A 15 -9.19 13.19 -26.40
C PRO A 15 -8.52 14.50 -26.87
N ASN A 16 -8.72 15.56 -26.08
CA ASN A 16 -8.06 16.85 -26.26
C ASN A 16 -6.61 16.79 -25.75
N THR A 17 -5.65 16.84 -26.67
CA THR A 17 -4.22 17.03 -26.41
C THR A 17 -3.88 18.49 -26.71
N GLN A 18 -3.43 19.24 -25.71
CA GLN A 18 -2.65 20.46 -25.93
C GLN A 18 -1.28 20.30 -25.28
N ALA A 19 -0.28 20.32 -26.14
CA ALA A 19 1.14 20.33 -25.85
C ALA A 19 1.69 21.77 -25.89
N ALA A 20 2.91 21.91 -25.38
CA ALA A 20 3.83 23.06 -25.44
C ALA A 20 3.49 24.24 -24.51
N GLY A 21 4.41 24.80 -23.73
CA GLY A 21 5.86 24.63 -23.62
C GLY A 21 6.42 25.88 -22.94
N SER A 22 7.41 25.75 -22.07
CA SER A 22 8.43 26.79 -21.83
C SER A 22 9.56 26.21 -20.98
N GLU A 23 10.68 26.04 -21.65
CA GLU A 23 12.02 25.91 -21.08
C GLU A 23 12.33 27.05 -20.10
N GLN A 24 13.07 26.73 -19.03
CA GLN A 24 14.18 27.56 -18.53
C GLN A 24 14.97 26.80 -17.44
N GLN A 25 16.13 26.26 -17.84
CA GLN A 25 17.35 26.20 -17.02
C GLN A 25 18.32 27.30 -17.56
N PRO A 26 19.52 27.59 -17.00
CA PRO A 26 20.19 27.06 -15.80
C PRO A 26 20.79 28.16 -14.88
N ALA A 27 21.24 27.81 -13.66
CA ALA A 27 22.17 28.66 -12.91
C ALA A 27 23.18 27.87 -12.07
N ALA A 28 24.43 28.24 -12.30
CA ALA A 28 25.69 27.70 -11.86
C ALA A 28 26.07 27.94 -10.38
N LEU A 29 26.99 27.06 -9.92
CA LEU A 29 28.11 27.30 -8.99
C LEU A 29 27.84 27.98 -7.65
N ARG A 30 28.08 27.25 -6.55
CA ARG A 30 28.81 27.81 -5.39
C ARG A 30 29.47 26.74 -4.51
N THR A 31 30.76 26.60 -4.76
CA THR A 31 31.81 26.14 -3.84
C THR A 31 31.67 26.73 -2.44
N THR A 32 31.62 25.89 -1.41
CA THR A 32 32.36 26.15 -0.17
C THR A 32 32.97 24.85 0.37
N ARG A 33 34.27 24.97 0.59
CA ARG A 33 35.23 23.97 1.07
C ARG A 33 35.32 24.16 2.58
N THR A 34 35.02 23.14 3.36
CA THR A 34 35.50 23.05 4.76
C THR A 34 36.24 21.74 4.93
N ARG A 35 37.56 21.85 4.86
CA ARG A 35 38.54 20.80 5.12
C ARG A 35 38.97 20.99 6.57
N GLN A 36 38.44 20.19 7.50
CA GLN A 36 39.01 20.08 8.83
C GLN A 36 39.92 18.86 8.87
N SER A 37 41.21 19.14 8.96
CA SER A 37 42.30 18.21 9.21
C SER A 37 42.36 17.81 10.68
N ILE A 38 42.96 16.63 10.92
CA ILE A 38 43.85 16.21 12.03
C ILE A 38 43.39 14.87 12.61
N GLY A 39 44.31 13.90 12.63
CA GLY A 39 44.13 12.62 13.29
C GLY A 39 45.01 11.54 12.69
N ASP A 40 46.32 11.74 12.79
CA ASP A 40 47.36 10.75 12.55
C ASP A 40 47.04 9.38 13.17
N ASN A 41 47.37 8.29 12.48
CA ASN A 41 48.15 7.20 13.08
C ASN A 41 48.69 6.26 11.98
N ALA A 42 50.01 6.17 11.99
CA ALA A 42 50.85 5.37 11.13
C ALA A 42 50.95 3.92 11.64
N ALA A 43 50.99 2.98 10.70
CA ALA A 43 51.71 1.70 10.71
C ALA A 43 51.19 0.92 9.48
N GLY A 44 51.94 0.72 8.40
CA GLY A 44 53.27 0.12 8.38
C GLY A 44 53.11 -1.38 8.14
N ASN A 45 53.06 -1.82 6.88
CA ASN A 45 53.80 -3.02 6.45
C ASN A 45 53.94 -3.06 4.91
N ALA A 46 55.14 -3.44 4.49
CA ALA A 46 55.65 -3.46 3.13
C ALA A 46 55.49 -4.84 2.45
N GLY A 47 55.56 -4.82 1.12
CA GLY A 47 55.72 -5.96 0.21
C GLY A 47 55.10 -5.60 -1.14
N HIS A 48 55.82 -5.12 -2.17
CA HIS A 48 56.64 -5.92 -3.11
C HIS A 48 55.99 -7.29 -3.36
N GLU A 49 55.56 -7.67 -4.56
CA GLU A 49 56.38 -7.79 -5.77
C GLU A 49 55.52 -7.70 -7.06
N GLN A 50 56.13 -7.15 -8.12
CA GLN A 50 55.69 -7.40 -9.50
C GLN A 50 56.21 -8.76 -9.97
N PRO A 51 55.53 -9.39 -10.95
CA PRO A 51 56.28 -9.75 -12.14
C PRO A 51 55.55 -9.44 -13.45
N SER A 52 56.33 -8.92 -14.40
CA SER A 52 56.06 -8.98 -15.84
C SER A 52 55.99 -10.43 -16.30
N GLY A 53 54.94 -10.77 -17.04
CA GLY A 53 54.79 -12.05 -17.72
C GLY A 53 53.82 -11.92 -18.89
N ALA A 54 54.36 -11.96 -20.10
CA ALA A 54 53.63 -11.85 -21.36
C ALA A 54 52.64 -13.01 -21.56
N ALA A 55 51.41 -12.70 -21.96
CA ALA A 55 50.65 -13.41 -22.99
C ALA A 55 49.34 -12.66 -23.28
N ARG A 56 49.19 -12.19 -24.52
CA ARG A 56 47.88 -11.86 -25.10
C ARG A 56 47.18 -13.17 -25.48
N PRO A 57 45.93 -13.40 -25.04
CA PRO A 57 44.95 -14.07 -25.86
C PRO A 57 44.01 -13.00 -26.42
N LEU A 58 43.89 -12.95 -27.75
CA LEU A 58 42.76 -12.29 -28.40
C LEU A 58 41.50 -13.09 -28.04
N PRO A 59 40.45 -12.51 -27.45
CA PRO A 59 39.14 -13.13 -27.52
C PRO A 59 38.60 -12.93 -28.93
N SER A 60 38.53 -14.05 -29.64
CA SER A 60 37.70 -14.24 -30.82
C SER A 60 36.29 -13.72 -30.56
N SER A 61 35.76 -13.07 -31.59
CA SER A 61 34.36 -12.73 -31.80
C SER A 61 33.38 -13.76 -31.23
N GLY A 62 32.38 -13.26 -30.51
CA GLY A 62 31.18 -14.00 -30.09
C GLY A 62 31.10 -14.29 -28.59
N SER A 63 30.68 -13.32 -27.78
CA SER A 63 30.30 -13.59 -26.38
C SER A 63 29.38 -12.49 -25.83
N ASN A 64 28.12 -12.55 -26.26
CA ASN A 64 27.01 -11.86 -25.62
C ASN A 64 26.63 -12.57 -24.29
N THR A 65 27.41 -13.58 -23.89
CA THR A 65 27.16 -14.53 -22.82
C THR A 65 27.41 -13.96 -21.42
N THR A 66 28.28 -12.97 -21.29
CA THR A 66 28.59 -12.35 -19.99
C THR A 66 27.47 -11.45 -19.49
N ALA A 67 26.77 -10.75 -20.40
CA ALA A 67 25.67 -9.86 -20.04
C ALA A 67 24.39 -10.62 -19.66
N VAL A 68 24.10 -11.73 -20.37
CA VAL A 68 22.94 -12.60 -20.06
C VAL A 68 23.12 -13.41 -18.78
N SER A 69 24.37 -13.70 -18.40
CA SER A 69 24.66 -14.38 -17.13
C SER A 69 24.43 -13.47 -15.92
N ALA A 70 24.74 -12.18 -15.99
CA ALA A 70 24.51 -11.26 -14.88
C ALA A 70 23.01 -11.04 -14.58
N VAL A 71 22.17 -10.94 -15.62
CA VAL A 71 20.70 -10.80 -15.48
C VAL A 71 20.06 -12.08 -14.93
N ALA A 72 20.56 -13.26 -15.32
CA ALA A 72 20.04 -14.53 -14.83
C ALA A 72 20.34 -14.80 -13.35
N VAL A 73 21.47 -14.28 -12.82
CA VAL A 73 21.84 -14.43 -11.40
C VAL A 73 21.01 -13.47 -10.52
N GLU A 74 20.76 -12.25 -10.98
CA GLU A 74 19.86 -11.29 -10.30
C GLU A 74 18.40 -11.79 -10.25
N ALA A 75 17.97 -12.58 -11.23
CA ALA A 75 16.64 -13.18 -11.30
C ALA A 75 16.50 -14.55 -10.60
N GLY A 76 17.56 -15.08 -9.97
CA GLY A 76 17.52 -16.36 -9.25
C GLY A 76 17.34 -17.60 -10.14
N LEU A 77 17.70 -17.53 -11.42
CA LEU A 77 17.47 -18.59 -12.41
C LEU A 77 18.69 -19.51 -12.58
N ASN A 78 18.44 -20.80 -12.81
CA ASN A 78 19.47 -21.71 -13.33
C ASN A 78 19.74 -21.36 -14.81
N PRO A 79 20.98 -21.03 -15.22
CA PRO A 79 21.30 -20.55 -16.57
C PRO A 79 21.17 -21.62 -17.68
N ARG A 80 20.66 -22.81 -17.33
CA ARG A 80 20.32 -23.89 -18.27
C ARG A 80 18.86 -23.80 -18.70
N ASP A 81 17.94 -23.53 -17.77
CA ASP A 81 16.50 -23.43 -18.06
C ASP A 81 16.17 -22.17 -18.88
N VAL A 82 16.95 -21.09 -18.68
CA VAL A 82 16.81 -19.84 -19.47
C VAL A 82 17.29 -20.00 -20.92
N ARG A 83 18.18 -20.98 -21.19
CA ARG A 83 18.81 -21.15 -22.52
C ARG A 83 17.89 -21.81 -23.55
N GLU A 84 16.75 -22.36 -23.14
CA GLU A 84 15.81 -23.06 -24.02
C GLU A 84 14.47 -22.32 -24.22
N LEU A 85 14.26 -21.18 -23.57
CA LEU A 85 13.04 -20.39 -23.72
C LEU A 85 13.05 -19.63 -25.06
N SER A 86 11.97 -19.79 -25.82
CA SER A 86 11.67 -18.96 -26.98
C SER A 86 11.45 -17.50 -26.58
N ALA A 87 11.55 -16.58 -27.54
CA ALA A 87 11.27 -15.16 -27.31
C ALA A 87 9.86 -14.91 -26.73
N ALA A 88 8.89 -15.74 -27.13
CA ALA A 88 7.52 -15.69 -26.60
C ALA A 88 7.45 -16.14 -25.13
N GLU A 89 8.20 -17.18 -24.76
CA GLU A 89 8.27 -17.66 -23.37
C GLU A 89 8.99 -16.66 -22.46
N LEU A 90 10.05 -16.02 -22.96
CA LEU A 90 10.75 -14.96 -22.22
C LEU A 90 9.85 -13.74 -21.97
N ALA A 91 9.04 -13.35 -22.97
CA ALA A 91 8.07 -12.27 -22.81
C ALA A 91 7.01 -12.62 -21.75
N LYS A 92 6.48 -13.85 -21.79
CA LYS A 92 5.52 -14.34 -20.79
C LYS A 92 6.12 -14.39 -19.39
N LEU A 93 7.37 -14.85 -19.27
CA LEU A 93 8.10 -14.88 -18.01
C LEU A 93 8.24 -13.47 -17.41
N THR A 94 8.62 -12.50 -18.25
CA THR A 94 8.75 -11.10 -17.83
C THR A 94 7.42 -10.53 -17.35
N GLU A 95 6.33 -10.81 -18.05
CA GLU A 95 4.98 -10.37 -17.66
C GLU A 95 4.54 -10.98 -16.31
N LEU A 96 4.81 -12.27 -16.08
CA LEU A 96 4.50 -12.94 -14.83
C LEU A 96 5.32 -12.38 -13.66
N GLN A 97 6.60 -12.09 -13.87
CA GLN A 97 7.47 -11.47 -12.87
C GLN A 97 6.98 -10.07 -12.49
N GLN A 98 6.60 -9.25 -13.47
CA GLN A 98 6.04 -7.92 -13.22
C GLN A 98 4.75 -8.01 -12.40
N ARG A 99 3.80 -8.88 -12.80
CA ARG A 99 2.57 -9.07 -12.03
C ARG A 99 2.82 -9.57 -10.61
N ASP A 100 3.73 -10.52 -10.41
CA ASP A 100 4.05 -11.05 -9.08
C ASP A 100 4.57 -9.94 -8.16
N GLN A 101 5.45 -9.08 -8.66
CA GLN A 101 5.95 -7.93 -7.92
C GLN A 101 4.84 -6.93 -7.59
N GLU A 102 4.00 -6.60 -8.57
CA GLU A 102 2.86 -5.70 -8.39
C GLU A 102 1.90 -6.24 -7.32
N VAL A 103 1.46 -7.49 -7.46
CA VAL A 103 0.55 -8.16 -6.52
C VAL A 103 1.14 -8.17 -5.11
N ARG A 104 2.41 -8.57 -4.96
CA ARG A 104 3.04 -8.59 -3.62
C ARG A 104 3.15 -7.18 -3.02
N SER A 105 3.50 -6.18 -3.82
CA SER A 105 3.57 -4.79 -3.35
C SER A 105 2.19 -4.27 -2.93
N HIS A 106 1.14 -4.68 -3.67
CA HIS A 106 -0.25 -4.34 -3.39
C HIS A 106 -0.70 -4.94 -2.05
N GLU A 107 -0.51 -6.25 -1.86
CA GLU A 107 -0.86 -6.91 -0.60
C GLU A 107 -0.05 -6.38 0.58
N GLN A 108 1.24 -6.08 0.37
CA GLN A 108 2.10 -5.52 1.40
C GLN A 108 1.62 -4.14 1.85
N ALA A 109 1.11 -3.31 0.93
CA ALA A 109 0.54 -2.02 1.26
C ALA A 109 -0.73 -2.16 2.13
N HIS A 110 -1.59 -3.14 1.80
CA HIS A 110 -2.74 -3.48 2.64
C HIS A 110 -2.32 -3.92 4.03
N ILE A 111 -1.36 -4.84 4.15
CA ILE A 111 -0.90 -5.34 5.46
C ILE A 111 -0.32 -4.20 6.30
N ALA A 112 0.54 -3.38 5.70
CA ALA A 112 1.19 -2.27 6.39
C ALA A 112 0.18 -1.27 6.94
N ALA A 113 -0.90 -0.99 6.20
CA ALA A 113 -1.96 -0.08 6.64
C ALA A 113 -2.97 -0.73 7.59
N GLY A 114 -3.25 -2.03 7.43
CA GLY A 114 -4.18 -2.79 8.27
C GLY A 114 -3.62 -3.12 9.65
N GLY A 115 -2.32 -3.37 9.76
CA GLY A 115 -1.67 -3.71 11.04
C GLY A 115 -2.42 -4.83 11.78
N GLY A 116 -2.83 -4.55 13.01
CA GLY A 116 -3.55 -5.52 13.86
C GLY A 116 -4.99 -5.86 13.41
N LEU A 117 -5.51 -5.24 12.35
CA LEU A 117 -6.83 -5.55 11.79
C LEU A 117 -6.79 -6.66 10.74
N VAL A 118 -5.60 -7.03 10.27
CA VAL A 118 -5.40 -8.07 9.27
C VAL A 118 -5.63 -9.44 9.90
N VAL A 119 -6.43 -10.27 9.24
CA VAL A 119 -6.75 -11.64 9.65
C VAL A 119 -6.06 -12.61 8.70
N GLY A 120 -5.11 -13.40 9.20
CA GLY A 120 -4.49 -14.48 8.42
C GLY A 120 -3.45 -14.06 7.37
N GLY A 121 -3.13 -12.76 7.25
CA GLY A 121 -2.12 -12.24 6.32
C GLY A 121 -2.63 -12.09 4.88
N ALA A 122 -1.69 -12.00 3.93
CA ALA A 122 -2.01 -11.99 2.50
C ALA A 122 -2.21 -13.41 1.98
N ARG A 123 -3.21 -13.58 1.12
CA ARG A 123 -3.46 -14.80 0.36
C ARG A 123 -3.15 -14.55 -1.10
N TYR A 124 -2.46 -15.49 -1.73
CA TYR A 124 -2.06 -15.38 -3.14
C TYR A 124 -2.62 -16.52 -3.97
N THR A 125 -3.03 -16.20 -5.20
CA THR A 125 -3.29 -17.15 -6.27
C THR A 125 -2.14 -17.12 -7.25
N HIS A 126 -1.57 -18.29 -7.55
CA HIS A 126 -0.37 -18.42 -8.37
C HIS A 126 -0.66 -19.04 -9.73
N THR A 127 0.20 -18.77 -10.70
CA THR A 127 0.24 -19.44 -12.00
C THR A 127 1.67 -19.91 -12.26
N GLN A 128 1.81 -21.09 -12.88
CA GLN A 128 3.11 -21.63 -13.26
C GLN A 128 3.64 -20.96 -14.54
N GLY A 129 4.89 -20.50 -14.49
CA GLY A 129 5.62 -19.95 -15.62
C GLY A 129 6.24 -21.03 -16.52
N PRO A 130 6.72 -20.65 -17.72
CA PRO A 130 7.39 -21.59 -18.63
C PRO A 130 8.73 -22.11 -18.09
N ASP A 131 9.28 -21.46 -17.07
CA ASP A 131 10.44 -21.85 -16.27
C ASP A 131 10.09 -22.83 -15.12
N GLY A 132 8.82 -23.21 -14.98
CA GLY A 132 8.35 -24.12 -13.94
C GLY A 132 8.11 -23.48 -12.56
N GLN A 133 8.44 -22.19 -12.39
CA GLN A 133 8.23 -21.46 -11.13
C GLN A 133 6.79 -20.96 -10.99
N GLN A 134 6.39 -20.63 -9.75
CA GLN A 134 5.06 -20.10 -9.45
C GLN A 134 5.11 -18.58 -9.23
N TYR A 135 4.24 -17.86 -9.91
CA TYR A 135 4.13 -16.40 -9.87
C TYR A 135 2.75 -15.99 -9.35
N ALA A 136 2.67 -15.06 -8.39
CA ALA A 136 1.40 -14.55 -7.89
C ALA A 136 0.73 -13.67 -8.96
N VAL A 137 -0.47 -14.05 -9.37
CA VAL A 137 -1.25 -13.30 -10.38
C VAL A 137 -2.43 -12.57 -9.76
N SER A 138 -2.77 -12.88 -8.52
CA SER A 138 -3.80 -12.22 -7.73
C SER A 138 -3.49 -12.42 -6.24
N GLY A 139 -3.85 -11.44 -5.41
CA GLY A 139 -3.75 -11.50 -3.96
C GLY A 139 -4.96 -10.85 -3.30
N GLU A 140 -5.19 -11.20 -2.04
CA GLU A 140 -6.14 -10.51 -1.17
C GLU A 140 -5.67 -10.50 0.29
N VAL A 141 -6.01 -9.45 1.04
CA VAL A 141 -5.80 -9.34 2.49
C VAL A 141 -7.15 -9.26 3.19
N SER A 142 -7.41 -10.21 4.08
CA SER A 142 -8.64 -10.20 4.88
C SER A 142 -8.52 -9.21 6.04
N ILE A 143 -9.48 -8.29 6.15
CA ILE A 143 -9.56 -7.31 7.24
C ILE A 143 -10.78 -7.63 8.10
N ASP A 144 -10.62 -7.63 9.43
CA ASP A 144 -11.73 -7.82 10.36
C ASP A 144 -12.69 -6.62 10.33
N THR A 145 -13.89 -6.83 9.78
CA THR A 145 -14.97 -5.86 9.73
C THR A 145 -16.06 -6.08 10.79
N ALA A 146 -15.75 -6.71 11.92
CA ALA A 146 -16.68 -6.81 13.04
C ALA A 146 -16.70 -5.53 13.89
N LYS A 147 -17.88 -5.16 14.41
CA LYS A 147 -18.03 -4.08 15.39
C LYS A 147 -17.34 -4.43 16.71
N VAL A 148 -16.99 -3.40 17.51
CA VAL A 148 -16.57 -3.58 18.90
C VAL A 148 -17.81 -3.59 19.78
N GLN A 149 -18.10 -4.73 20.39
CA GLN A 149 -19.33 -4.92 21.15
C GLN A 149 -19.39 -4.01 22.38
N GLY A 150 -20.51 -3.30 22.54
CA GLY A 150 -20.76 -2.43 23.70
C GLY A 150 -20.02 -1.09 23.68
N ASP A 151 -19.16 -0.85 22.69
CA ASP A 151 -18.40 0.40 22.57
C ASP A 151 -18.53 1.00 21.16
N PRO A 152 -19.50 1.92 20.96
CA PRO A 152 -19.66 2.61 19.70
C PRO A 152 -18.48 3.53 19.36
N GLN A 153 -17.76 4.06 20.37
CA GLN A 153 -16.62 4.93 20.11
C GLN A 153 -15.45 4.13 19.55
N ALA A 154 -15.11 3.00 20.18
CA ALA A 154 -14.12 2.07 19.65
C ALA A 154 -14.53 1.51 18.28
N THR A 155 -15.83 1.32 18.03
CA THR A 155 -16.33 0.90 16.71
C THR A 155 -16.10 1.97 15.64
N VAL A 156 -16.29 3.26 15.95
CA VAL A 156 -15.96 4.37 15.02
C VAL A 156 -14.47 4.37 14.68
N GLU A 157 -13.61 4.25 15.69
CA GLU A 157 -12.16 4.24 15.49
C GLU A 157 -11.70 3.03 14.66
N LYS A 158 -12.23 1.85 14.97
CA LYS A 158 -11.99 0.62 14.21
C LYS A 158 -12.46 0.76 12.76
N ALA A 159 -13.67 1.28 12.54
CA ALA A 159 -14.21 1.49 11.21
C ALA A 159 -13.35 2.45 10.36
N GLN A 160 -12.84 3.52 10.96
CA GLN A 160 -11.93 4.44 10.27
C GLN A 160 -10.60 3.76 9.91
N ALA A 161 -10.05 2.95 10.81
CA ALA A 161 -8.83 2.20 10.56
C ALA A 161 -9.02 1.16 9.45
N ILE A 162 -10.13 0.41 9.44
CA ILE A 162 -10.50 -0.52 8.37
C ILE A 162 -10.58 0.22 7.03
N ARG A 163 -11.27 1.37 6.98
CA ARG A 163 -11.41 2.14 5.74
C ARG A 163 -10.06 2.62 5.21
N ARG A 164 -9.17 3.11 6.08
CA ARG A 164 -7.81 3.51 5.69
C ARG A 164 -7.00 2.35 5.14
N ALA A 165 -7.08 1.18 5.78
CA ALA A 165 -6.37 -0.01 5.36
C ALA A 165 -6.85 -0.54 3.99
N ALA A 166 -8.16 -0.55 3.77
CA ALA A 166 -8.76 -0.97 2.51
C ALA A 166 -8.45 0.01 1.36
N LEU A 167 -8.31 1.31 1.64
CA LEU A 167 -7.98 2.31 0.62
C LEU A 167 -6.48 2.63 0.54
N ALA A 168 -5.61 1.82 1.16
CA ALA A 168 -4.20 2.13 1.30
C ALA A 168 -3.38 2.01 0.00
N PRO A 169 -3.56 0.98 -0.85
CA PRO A 169 -2.86 0.95 -2.13
C PRO A 169 -3.30 2.08 -3.05
N ALA A 170 -2.41 2.51 -3.95
CA ALA A 170 -2.72 3.57 -4.91
C ALA A 170 -3.89 3.22 -5.86
N GLN A 171 -4.09 1.92 -6.10
CA GLN A 171 -5.15 1.38 -6.95
C GLN A 171 -5.89 0.27 -6.21
N PRO A 172 -6.80 0.58 -5.28
CA PRO A 172 -7.53 -0.44 -4.52
C PRO A 172 -8.45 -1.26 -5.45
N SER A 173 -8.54 -2.57 -5.21
CA SER A 173 -9.41 -3.46 -5.97
C SER A 173 -10.89 -3.23 -5.66
N GLY A 174 -11.78 -3.83 -6.45
CA GLY A 174 -13.23 -3.79 -6.17
C GLY A 174 -13.60 -4.40 -4.82
N GLN A 175 -12.86 -5.42 -4.37
CA GLN A 175 -13.06 -6.04 -3.06
C GLN A 175 -12.71 -5.07 -1.93
N ASP A 176 -11.59 -4.36 -2.06
CA ASP A 176 -11.14 -3.39 -1.06
C ASP A 176 -12.09 -2.21 -0.95
N GLN A 177 -12.58 -1.72 -2.09
CA GLN A 177 -13.61 -0.67 -2.12
C GLN A 177 -14.90 -1.13 -1.41
N ALA A 178 -15.29 -2.40 -1.57
CA ALA A 178 -16.43 -2.96 -0.85
C ALA A 178 -16.19 -3.04 0.66
N VAL A 179 -14.98 -3.41 1.10
CA VAL A 179 -14.59 -3.38 2.52
C VAL A 179 -14.62 -1.94 3.07
N ALA A 180 -14.09 -0.98 2.32
CA ALA A 180 -14.13 0.44 2.69
C ALA A 180 -15.56 0.98 2.83
N ALA A 181 -16.46 0.59 1.91
CA ALA A 181 -17.87 0.97 1.97
C ALA A 181 -18.57 0.36 3.19
N ARG A 182 -18.31 -0.92 3.51
CA ARG A 182 -18.82 -1.57 4.73
C ARG A 182 -18.32 -0.87 5.99
N ALA A 183 -17.05 -0.49 6.03
CA ALA A 183 -16.48 0.25 7.15
C ALA A 183 -17.13 1.63 7.32
N GLN A 184 -17.42 2.33 6.22
CA GLN A 184 -18.16 3.59 6.27
C GLN A 184 -19.59 3.43 6.81
N ALA A 185 -20.29 2.37 6.42
CA ALA A 185 -21.61 2.04 6.97
C ALA A 185 -21.53 1.78 8.48
N MET A 186 -20.54 0.99 8.91
CA MET A 186 -20.26 0.71 10.32
C MET A 186 -19.98 1.99 11.13
N GLU A 187 -19.14 2.89 10.61
CA GLU A 187 -18.85 4.17 11.27
C GLU A 187 -20.12 5.02 11.44
N THR A 188 -20.96 5.05 10.41
CA THR A 188 -22.22 5.81 10.43
C THR A 188 -23.17 5.26 11.49
N GLU A 189 -23.31 3.94 11.55
CA GLU A 189 -24.14 3.27 12.54
C GLU A 189 -23.65 3.50 13.97
N ALA A 190 -22.34 3.32 14.21
CA ALA A 190 -21.75 3.53 15.53
C ALA A 190 -21.84 4.99 16.00
N ARG A 191 -21.77 5.97 15.08
CA ARG A 191 -22.02 7.38 15.41
C ARG A 191 -23.46 7.63 15.85
N MET A 192 -24.43 6.99 15.22
CA MET A 192 -25.83 7.08 15.65
C MET A 192 -26.00 6.45 17.04
N GLU A 193 -25.43 5.27 17.27
CA GLU A 193 -25.44 4.61 18.59
C GLU A 193 -24.82 5.51 19.68
N LEU A 194 -23.69 6.17 19.40
CA LEU A 194 -23.02 7.07 20.33
C LEU A 194 -23.89 8.28 20.72
N VAL A 195 -24.63 8.86 19.77
CA VAL A 195 -25.57 9.96 20.03
C VAL A 195 -26.71 9.48 20.94
N GLN A 196 -27.23 8.28 20.69
CA GLN A 196 -28.31 7.70 21.49
C GLN A 196 -27.84 7.39 22.92
N GLN A 197 -26.64 6.83 23.10
CA GLN A 197 -26.04 6.57 24.41
C GLN A 197 -25.83 7.86 25.22
N ARG A 198 -25.40 8.95 24.57
CA ARG A 198 -25.25 10.25 25.25
C ARG A 198 -26.59 10.79 25.75
N ARG A 199 -27.67 10.62 24.97
CA ARG A 199 -29.03 11.00 25.40
C ARG A 199 -29.51 10.16 26.57
N THR A 200 -29.37 8.83 26.50
CA THR A 200 -29.81 7.94 27.60
C THR A 200 -29.04 8.18 28.88
N ASN A 201 -27.72 8.40 28.80
CA ASN A 201 -26.90 8.70 29.98
C ASN A 201 -27.25 10.07 30.58
N GLY A 202 -27.53 11.08 29.75
CA GLY A 202 -28.00 12.39 30.21
C GLY A 202 -29.36 12.31 30.92
N LEU A 203 -30.29 11.50 30.40
CA LEU A 203 -31.60 11.24 31.02
C LEU A 203 -31.47 10.48 32.35
N ALA A 204 -30.59 9.48 32.41
CA ALA A 204 -30.32 8.72 33.63
C ALA A 204 -29.68 9.60 34.73
N ALA A 205 -28.79 10.52 34.36
CA ALA A 205 -28.21 11.48 35.30
C ALA A 205 -29.25 12.47 35.85
N TYR A 206 -30.23 12.88 35.04
CA TYR A 206 -31.33 13.75 35.49
C TYR A 206 -32.33 13.04 36.42
N GLY A 207 -32.58 11.75 36.22
CA GLY A 207 -33.46 10.96 37.07
C GLY A 207 -32.84 10.52 38.41
N ALA A 208 -31.51 10.47 38.49
CA ALA A 208 -30.77 10.11 39.70
C ALA A 208 -30.42 11.32 40.60
N ALA A 209 -30.50 12.54 40.06
CA ALA A 209 -30.45 13.74 40.88
C ALA A 209 -31.79 13.89 41.60
N GLU A 210 -31.83 13.59 42.91
CA GLU A 210 -33.00 13.88 43.74
C GLU A 210 -33.47 15.32 43.47
N PRO A 211 -34.77 15.56 43.17
CA PRO A 211 -35.27 16.91 43.02
C PRO A 211 -34.92 17.67 44.29
N PRO A 212 -34.41 18.92 44.20
CA PRO A 212 -34.09 19.69 45.40
C PRO A 212 -35.35 19.72 46.25
N ALA A 213 -35.29 19.02 47.40
CA ALA A 213 -36.39 18.95 48.34
C ALA A 213 -36.83 20.39 48.60
N ASP A 214 -38.07 20.67 48.23
CA ASP A 214 -38.74 21.95 48.43
C ASP A 214 -38.59 22.33 49.90
N ARG A 215 -37.56 23.13 50.21
CA ARG A 215 -37.35 23.70 51.53
C ARG A 215 -38.42 24.75 51.70
N ASN A 216 -39.59 24.30 52.13
CA ASN A 216 -40.70 25.13 52.51
C ASN A 216 -40.22 26.10 53.62
N PRO A 217 -40.07 27.42 53.39
CA PRO A 217 -39.62 28.35 54.42
C PRO A 217 -40.73 28.74 55.40
N ALA A 218 -41.91 28.12 55.33
CA ALA A 218 -43.08 28.46 56.13
C ALA A 218 -43.16 27.65 57.44
N SER A 219 -42.17 27.77 58.33
CA SER A 219 -42.31 27.45 59.76
C SER A 219 -41.19 28.12 60.56
N ALA A 220 -41.21 29.46 60.60
CA ALA A 220 -40.43 30.24 61.56
C ALA A 220 -41.07 31.62 61.77
N VAL A 221 -42.25 31.63 62.39
CA VAL A 221 -42.67 32.75 63.24
C VAL A 221 -43.25 32.14 64.51
N ASP A 222 -42.33 31.63 65.33
CA ASP A 222 -42.56 31.31 66.72
C ASP A 222 -42.48 32.60 67.54
N THR A 223 -43.61 32.92 68.17
CA THR A 223 -43.80 33.52 69.49
C THR A 223 -42.64 34.32 70.10
N ALA A 224 -42.83 35.64 70.26
CA ALA A 224 -42.20 36.38 71.36
C ALA A 224 -43.01 37.64 71.73
N VAL A 225 -43.51 37.60 72.98
CA VAL A 225 -43.84 38.70 73.92
C VAL A 225 -45.05 39.59 73.60
#